data_AF-A0A0S7EX96-F1
#
_entry.id   AF-A0A0S7EX96-F1
#
_cell.length_a   1.000
_cell.length_b   1.000
_cell.length_c   1.000
_cell.angle_alpha   90.00
_cell.angle_beta   90.00
_cell.angle_gamma   90.00
#
_symmetry.space_group_name_H-M   'P 1'
#
loop_
_entity.id
_entity.type
_entity.pdbx_description
1 polymer ?
#
loop_
_entity_poly.entity_id
_entity_poly.type
_entity_poly.pdbx_seq_one_letter_code
_entity_poly.pdbx_strand_id
1 'polypeptide(L)'
;MSALADVRQREMELLLALRASNESKLLPADNSSALTVCLCQKAPSGAMVQCELCRDIFHRDCVTTAAELEYGQAWLCPLCQRSRKPPLDKVLPLLASLQRIRVRLPEGDALRFLIERTVRWQHKVQQACTDGLLERVATTGKLGPKTSSYLTQEINGSFHTKHLSIPLQALGPELEELMVEGFLLQVTLPETEQLYRYLLYKLAPPSSHNSPSRNGAEQSDEGSPPTHNNGA
;
A
#
# COMPACT_ATOMS: atom_id res chain seq x y z
N MET A 1 -10.63 6.14 -29.54
CA MET A 1 -9.56 6.36 -28.54
C MET A 1 -9.96 7.38 -27.48
N SER A 2 -10.63 8.50 -27.79
CA SER A 2 -11.08 9.47 -26.76
C SER A 2 -11.98 8.83 -25.70
N ALA A 3 -12.99 8.06 -26.09
CA ALA A 3 -13.92 7.45 -25.14
C ALA A 3 -13.25 6.58 -24.05
N LEU A 4 -12.24 5.79 -24.39
CA LEU A 4 -11.50 4.97 -23.41
C LEU A 4 -10.60 5.83 -22.52
N ALA A 5 -10.05 6.92 -23.05
CA ALA A 5 -9.31 7.90 -22.25
C ALA A 5 -10.24 8.66 -21.28
N ASP A 6 -11.45 9.03 -21.72
CA ASP A 6 -12.46 9.68 -20.89
C ASP A 6 -12.94 8.73 -19.77
N VAL A 7 -13.10 7.44 -20.08
CA VAL A 7 -13.41 6.40 -19.08
C VAL A 7 -12.28 6.25 -18.07
N ARG A 8 -11.00 6.23 -18.50
CA ARG A 8 -9.85 6.24 -17.58
C ARG A 8 -9.89 7.46 -16.65
N GLN A 9 -10.16 8.64 -17.19
CA GLN A 9 -10.18 9.88 -16.42
C GLN A 9 -11.30 9.83 -15.36
N ARG A 10 -12.51 9.43 -15.74
CA ARG A 10 -13.62 9.23 -14.79
C ARG A 10 -13.32 8.17 -13.74
N GLU A 11 -12.67 7.06 -14.11
CA GLU A 11 -12.26 6.03 -13.14
C GLU A 11 -11.35 6.61 -12.06
N MET A 12 -10.38 7.45 -12.45
CA MET A 12 -9.48 8.11 -11.50
C MET A 12 -10.24 9.08 -10.58
N GLU A 13 -11.09 9.94 -11.16
CA GLU A 13 -11.88 10.92 -10.39
C GLU A 13 -12.81 10.25 -9.38
N LEU A 14 -13.51 9.19 -9.79
CA LEU A 14 -14.40 8.43 -8.92
C LEU A 14 -13.64 7.75 -7.78
N LEU A 15 -12.44 7.22 -8.05
CA LEU A 15 -11.62 6.62 -7.01
C LEU A 15 -11.10 7.66 -6.01
N LEU A 16 -10.63 8.82 -6.48
CA LEU A 16 -10.17 9.90 -5.61
C LEU A 16 -11.32 10.44 -4.74
N ALA A 17 -12.51 10.63 -5.31
CA ALA A 17 -13.70 11.01 -4.55
C ALA A 17 -14.10 9.96 -3.50
N LEU A 18 -14.04 8.67 -3.86
CA LEU A 18 -14.29 7.57 -2.94
C LEU A 18 -13.29 7.57 -1.77
N ARG A 19 -11.99 7.76 -2.06
CA ARG A 19 -10.95 7.85 -1.03
C ARG A 19 -11.21 9.00 -0.07
N ALA A 20 -11.46 10.20 -0.60
CA ALA A 20 -11.77 11.38 0.21
C ALA A 20 -13.02 11.15 1.09
N SER A 21 -14.06 10.52 0.55
CA SER A 21 -15.27 10.17 1.31
C SER A 21 -15.03 9.11 2.38
N ASN A 22 -14.07 8.20 2.20
CA ASN A 22 -13.75 7.17 3.18
C ASN A 22 -12.83 7.72 4.27
N GLU A 23 -11.86 8.56 3.92
CA GLU A 23 -10.96 9.20 4.86
C GLU A 23 -11.69 10.25 5.72
N SER A 24 -12.69 10.94 5.18
CA SER A 24 -13.49 11.92 5.95
C SER A 24 -14.27 11.29 7.10
N LYS A 25 -14.59 9.98 7.03
CA LYS A 25 -15.20 9.22 8.13
C LYS A 25 -14.32 9.19 9.39
N LEU A 26 -13.02 9.39 9.21
CA LEU A 26 -12.00 9.34 10.27
C LEU A 26 -11.71 10.71 10.87
N LEU A 27 -12.26 11.79 10.30
CA LEU A 27 -12.11 13.11 10.88
C LEU A 27 -13.01 13.23 12.12
N PRO A 28 -12.56 13.90 13.18
CA PRO A 28 -13.40 14.17 14.35
C PRO A 28 -14.63 14.98 13.91
N ALA A 29 -15.78 14.33 13.81
CA ALA A 29 -17.06 15.00 13.62
C ALA A 29 -17.67 15.27 15.01
N ASP A 30 -18.31 16.44 15.17
CA ASP A 30 -19.00 16.85 16.41
C ASP A 30 -20.11 15.86 16.85
N ASN A 31 -20.47 14.88 16.00
CA ASN A 31 -21.45 13.82 16.25
C ASN A 31 -20.80 12.42 16.15
N SER A 32 -19.84 12.14 17.03
CA SER A 32 -19.03 10.90 17.09
C SER A 32 -19.82 9.61 17.36
N SER A 33 -21.12 9.65 17.67
CA SER A 33 -21.86 8.51 18.25
C SER A 33 -22.52 7.55 17.25
N ALA A 34 -22.45 7.79 15.94
CA ALA A 34 -23.12 6.97 14.91
C ALA A 34 -22.22 6.48 13.77
N LEU A 35 -20.89 6.63 13.88
CA LEU A 35 -19.98 6.20 12.82
C LEU A 35 -19.99 4.67 12.69
N THR A 36 -20.38 4.15 11.51
CA THR A 36 -20.28 2.73 11.16
C THR A 36 -19.15 2.50 10.18
N VAL A 37 -18.40 1.42 10.41
CA VAL A 37 -17.22 1.04 9.62
C VAL A 37 -17.25 -0.45 9.33
N CYS A 38 -16.31 -0.91 8.49
CA CYS A 38 -16.17 -2.30 8.10
C CYS A 38 -17.42 -2.87 7.41
N LEU A 39 -17.31 -4.13 6.96
CA LEU A 39 -18.42 -4.88 6.37
C LEU A 39 -19.52 -5.19 7.40
N CYS A 40 -19.19 -5.20 8.69
CA CYS A 40 -20.15 -5.49 9.75
C CYS A 40 -20.99 -4.28 10.17
N GLN A 41 -20.69 -3.07 9.67
CA GLN A 41 -21.39 -1.82 9.97
C GLN A 41 -21.48 -1.52 11.47
N LYS A 42 -20.43 -1.83 12.22
CA LYS A 42 -20.31 -1.53 13.65
C LYS A 42 -19.37 -0.35 13.87
N ALA A 43 -19.39 0.20 15.08
CA ALA A 43 -18.42 1.21 15.50
C ALA A 43 -16.97 0.70 15.34
N PRO A 44 -16.00 1.58 15.06
CA PRO A 44 -14.59 1.21 15.07
C PRO A 44 -14.19 0.71 16.47
N SER A 45 -13.49 -0.43 16.53
CA SER A 45 -13.11 -1.05 17.80
C SER A 45 -11.90 -1.97 17.63
N GLY A 46 -10.98 -1.96 18.59
CA GLY A 46 -9.83 -2.87 18.58
C GLY A 46 -8.86 -2.60 17.43
N ALA A 47 -8.35 -3.66 16.80
CA ALA A 47 -7.37 -3.53 15.72
C ALA A 47 -8.06 -3.26 14.37
N MET A 48 -7.68 -2.17 13.71
CA MET A 48 -8.20 -1.77 12.41
C MET A 48 -7.15 -1.93 11.31
N VAL A 49 -7.62 -2.17 10.09
CA VAL A 49 -6.83 -2.21 8.84
C VAL A 49 -7.47 -1.29 7.80
N GLN A 50 -6.65 -0.57 7.04
CA GLN A 50 -7.10 0.35 5.99
C GLN A 50 -6.75 -0.22 4.62
N CYS A 51 -7.69 -0.13 3.67
CA CYS A 51 -7.49 -0.60 2.29
C CYS A 51 -6.61 0.38 1.49
N GLU A 52 -5.61 -0.11 0.77
CA GLU A 52 -4.77 0.76 -0.08
C GLU A 52 -5.53 1.41 -1.23
N LEU A 53 -6.48 0.66 -1.82
CA LEU A 53 -7.22 1.14 -2.98
C LEU A 53 -8.32 2.13 -2.59
N CYS A 54 -9.27 1.75 -1.74
CA CYS A 54 -10.41 2.62 -1.42
C CYS A 54 -10.23 3.50 -0.17
N ARG A 55 -9.20 3.27 0.64
CA ARG A 55 -8.94 3.98 1.90
C ARG A 55 -10.00 3.82 3.00
N ASP A 56 -10.96 2.91 2.81
CA ASP A 56 -11.92 2.55 3.85
C ASP A 56 -11.28 1.69 4.94
N ILE A 57 -11.88 1.71 6.13
CA ILE A 57 -11.37 1.04 7.33
C ILE A 57 -12.22 -0.17 7.72
N PHE A 58 -11.53 -1.22 8.16
CA PHE A 58 -12.12 -2.51 8.50
C PHE A 58 -11.55 -3.03 9.81
N HIS A 59 -12.38 -3.72 10.60
CA HIS A 59 -11.88 -4.48 11.74
C HIS A 59 -10.99 -5.60 11.21
N ARG A 60 -9.79 -5.76 11.79
CA ARG A 60 -8.86 -6.83 11.44
C ARG A 60 -9.53 -8.20 11.50
N ASP A 61 -10.31 -8.44 12.56
CA ASP A 61 -10.97 -9.73 12.80
C ASP A 61 -12.13 -10.02 11.83
N CYS A 62 -12.63 -9.00 11.11
CA CYS A 62 -13.69 -9.18 10.12
C CYS A 62 -13.17 -9.53 8.72
N VAL A 63 -11.90 -9.23 8.42
CA VAL A 63 -11.40 -9.23 7.04
C VAL A 63 -10.02 -9.87 6.84
N THR A 64 -9.34 -10.29 7.90
CA THR A 64 -7.98 -10.85 7.80
C THR A 64 -7.91 -12.26 8.35
N THR A 65 -7.20 -13.15 7.64
CA THR A 65 -6.67 -14.39 8.21
C THR A 65 -5.21 -14.20 8.63
N ALA A 66 -4.70 -15.06 9.52
CA ALA A 66 -3.39 -14.87 10.19
C ALA A 66 -2.18 -14.71 9.25
N ALA A 67 -2.29 -15.09 7.97
CA ALA A 67 -1.23 -15.03 6.96
C ALA A 67 -1.29 -13.82 6.00
N GLU A 68 -2.31 -12.96 6.09
CA GLU A 68 -2.63 -11.99 5.01
C GLU A 68 -1.98 -10.60 5.14
N LEU A 69 -1.17 -10.34 6.18
CA LEU A 69 -0.53 -9.02 6.39
C LEU A 69 0.97 -9.15 6.61
N GLU A 70 1.68 -9.51 5.54
CA GLU A 70 3.13 -9.37 5.49
C GLU A 70 3.50 -7.89 5.33
N TYR A 71 4.50 -7.44 6.10
CA TYR A 71 4.99 -6.08 5.99
C TYR A 71 5.55 -5.81 4.58
N GLY A 72 5.10 -4.73 3.94
CA GLY A 72 5.53 -4.41 2.57
C GLY A 72 4.56 -4.84 1.47
N GLN A 73 3.47 -5.54 1.80
CA GLN A 73 2.39 -5.84 0.85
C GLN A 73 1.22 -4.87 0.99
N ALA A 74 0.63 -4.51 -0.14
CA ALA A 74 -0.56 -3.68 -0.18
C ALA A 74 -1.78 -4.52 0.19
N TRP A 75 -2.43 -4.19 1.30
CA TRP A 75 -3.67 -4.85 1.68
C TRP A 75 -4.87 -4.21 0.97
N LEU A 76 -5.67 -5.04 0.29
CA LEU A 76 -6.91 -4.64 -0.37
C LEU A 76 -8.10 -5.26 0.34
N CYS A 77 -9.18 -4.51 0.54
CA CYS A 77 -10.38 -5.06 1.16
C CYS A 77 -11.11 -6.07 0.25
N PRO A 78 -12.00 -6.92 0.81
CA PRO A 78 -12.73 -7.92 0.03
C PRO A 78 -13.53 -7.34 -1.14
N LEU A 79 -13.95 -6.06 -1.07
CA LEU A 79 -14.64 -5.37 -2.16
C LEU A 79 -13.71 -4.99 -3.30
N CYS A 80 -12.48 -4.56 -2.97
CA CYS A 80 -11.45 -4.20 -3.94
C CYS A 80 -10.75 -5.43 -4.56
N GLN A 81 -10.74 -6.57 -3.88
CA GLN A 81 -10.14 -7.83 -4.36
C GLN A 81 -11.01 -8.63 -5.35
N ARG A 82 -12.32 -8.33 -5.48
CA ARG A 82 -13.27 -9.18 -6.24
C ARG A 82 -12.89 -9.39 -7.70
N SER A 83 -12.08 -8.51 -8.25
CA SER A 83 -11.53 -8.62 -9.60
C SER A 83 -10.14 -9.25 -9.51
N ARG A 84 -10.04 -10.59 -9.63
CA ARG A 84 -8.73 -11.23 -9.81
C ARG A 84 -8.13 -10.72 -11.12
N LYS A 85 -7.02 -10.00 -11.00
CA LYS A 85 -6.29 -9.44 -12.15
C LYS A 85 -5.25 -10.44 -12.62
N PRO A 86 -5.24 -10.81 -13.91
CA PRO A 86 -4.19 -11.67 -14.44
C PRO A 86 -2.87 -10.90 -14.56
N PRO A 87 -1.71 -11.59 -14.50
CA PRO A 87 -0.44 -11.00 -14.90
C PRO A 87 -0.44 -10.53 -16.35
N LEU A 88 0.30 -9.47 -16.67
CA LEU A 88 0.34 -8.87 -18.02
C LEU A 88 0.75 -9.89 -19.11
N ASP A 89 1.71 -10.78 -18.82
CA ASP A 89 2.20 -11.81 -19.75
C ASP A 89 1.09 -12.79 -20.18
N LYS A 90 0.09 -13.02 -19.33
CA LYS A 90 -1.09 -13.85 -19.66
C LYS A 90 -2.06 -13.14 -20.60
N VAL A 91 -2.03 -11.81 -20.64
CA VAL A 91 -2.95 -11.00 -21.43
C VAL A 91 -2.41 -10.72 -22.84
N LEU A 92 -1.09 -10.58 -23.01
CA LEU A 92 -0.46 -10.29 -24.31
C LEU A 92 -0.86 -11.28 -25.44
N PRO A 93 -0.92 -12.61 -25.22
CA PRO A 93 -1.34 -13.56 -26.26
C PRO A 93 -2.80 -13.37 -26.72
N LEU A 94 -3.66 -12.85 -25.85
CA LEU A 94 -5.07 -12.57 -26.20
C LEU A 94 -5.15 -11.44 -27.22
N LEU A 95 -4.32 -10.40 -27.09
CA LEU A 95 -4.28 -9.31 -28.07
C LEU A 95 -3.82 -9.82 -29.44
N ALA A 96 -2.76 -10.64 -29.47
CA ALA A 96 -2.29 -11.26 -30.71
C ALA A 96 -3.37 -12.14 -31.36
N SER A 97 -4.12 -12.88 -30.55
CA SER A 97 -5.23 -13.72 -31.03
C SER A 97 -6.37 -12.88 -31.63
N LEU A 98 -6.77 -11.79 -30.95
CA LEU A 98 -7.80 -10.87 -31.45
C LEU A 98 -7.37 -10.17 -32.73
N GLN A 99 -6.08 -9.81 -32.87
CA GLN A 99 -5.56 -9.17 -34.08
C GLN A 99 -5.56 -10.08 -35.33
N ARG A 100 -5.60 -11.40 -35.16
CA ARG A 100 -5.72 -12.34 -36.28
C ARG A 100 -7.14 -12.45 -36.84
N ILE A 101 -8.14 -11.99 -36.09
CA ILE A 101 -9.52 -11.99 -36.52
C ILE A 101 -9.68 -10.86 -37.55
N ARG A 102 -10.22 -11.17 -38.74
CA ARG A 102 -10.35 -10.22 -39.86
C ARG A 102 -11.50 -9.21 -39.69
N VAL A 103 -12.03 -9.08 -38.48
CA VAL A 103 -13.06 -8.09 -38.13
C VAL A 103 -12.59 -7.28 -36.93
N ARG A 104 -12.92 -5.99 -36.91
CA ARG A 104 -12.63 -5.12 -35.78
C ARG A 104 -13.59 -5.43 -34.64
N LEU A 105 -13.04 -5.85 -33.51
CA LEU A 105 -13.78 -6.13 -32.29
C LEU A 105 -13.53 -5.04 -31.24
N PRO A 106 -14.58 -4.49 -30.59
CA PRO A 106 -14.40 -3.51 -29.53
C PRO A 106 -13.58 -4.05 -28.36
N GLU A 107 -13.62 -5.37 -28.11
CA GLU A 107 -12.81 -6.06 -27.11
C GLU A 107 -11.32 -5.99 -27.46
N GLY A 108 -10.96 -6.06 -28.74
CA GLY A 108 -9.58 -5.90 -29.21
C GLY A 108 -9.07 -4.48 -28.99
N ASP A 109 -9.92 -3.48 -29.20
CA ASP A 109 -9.59 -2.08 -28.91
C ASP A 109 -9.44 -1.82 -27.41
N ALA A 110 -10.34 -2.37 -26.58
CA ALA A 110 -10.26 -2.28 -25.13
C ALA A 110 -9.00 -2.95 -24.57
N LEU A 111 -8.66 -4.14 -25.07
CA LEU A 111 -7.47 -4.87 -24.65
C LEU A 111 -6.18 -4.16 -25.06
N ARG A 112 -6.15 -3.60 -26.28
CA ARG A 112 -5.03 -2.77 -26.74
C ARG A 112 -4.85 -1.55 -25.84
N PHE A 113 -5.93 -0.83 -25.53
CA PHE A 113 -5.87 0.32 -24.64
C PHE A 113 -5.38 -0.04 -23.24
N LEU A 114 -5.83 -1.18 -22.69
CA LEU A 114 -5.36 -1.70 -21.40
C LEU A 114 -3.84 -1.94 -21.42
N ILE A 115 -3.32 -2.58 -22.46
CA ILE A 115 -1.88 -2.83 -22.62
C ILE A 115 -1.12 -1.51 -22.79
N GLU A 116 -1.59 -0.60 -23.64
CA GLU A 116 -0.96 0.72 -23.83
C GLU A 116 -0.93 1.55 -22.55
N ARG A 117 -2.04 1.57 -21.77
CA ARG A 117 -2.12 2.20 -20.45
C ARG A 117 -1.11 1.59 -19.48
N THR A 118 -1.02 0.26 -19.48
CA THR A 118 -0.09 -0.49 -18.63
C THR A 118 1.37 -0.14 -18.94
N VAL A 119 1.76 -0.19 -20.21
CA VAL A 119 3.12 0.13 -20.65
C VAL A 119 3.47 1.60 -20.37
N ARG A 120 2.52 2.53 -20.61
CA ARG A 120 2.70 3.94 -20.27
C ARG A 120 2.92 4.14 -18.77
N TRP A 121 2.19 3.42 -17.94
CA TRP A 121 2.38 3.45 -16.49
C TRP A 121 3.76 2.91 -16.10
N GLN A 122 4.21 1.78 -16.65
CA GLN A 122 5.56 1.26 -16.41
C GLN A 122 6.65 2.28 -16.75
N HIS A 123 6.51 2.98 -17.89
CA HIS A 123 7.44 4.04 -18.28
C HIS A 123 7.44 5.22 -17.29
N LYS A 124 6.26 5.64 -16.81
CA LYS A 124 6.17 6.68 -15.77
C LYS A 124 6.86 6.27 -14.47
N VAL A 125 6.74 5.00 -14.05
CA VAL A 125 7.45 4.49 -12.86
C VAL A 125 8.96 4.53 -13.06
N GLN A 126 9.45 4.04 -14.20
CA GLN A 126 10.87 4.09 -14.53
C GLN A 126 11.40 5.53 -14.55
N GLN A 127 10.65 6.44 -15.17
CA GLN A 127 10.99 7.86 -15.20
C GLN A 127 11.01 8.47 -13.80
N ALA A 128 10.03 8.18 -12.95
CA ALA A 128 10.01 8.66 -11.56
C ALA A 128 11.23 8.18 -10.74
N CYS A 129 11.76 6.99 -11.05
CA CYS A 129 13.01 6.50 -10.48
C CYS A 129 14.24 7.24 -11.03
N THR A 130 14.28 7.53 -12.33
CA THR A 130 15.42 8.22 -12.96
C THR A 130 15.48 9.72 -12.62
N ASP A 131 14.33 10.39 -12.56
CA ASP A 131 14.21 11.82 -12.26
C ASP A 131 14.38 12.12 -10.76
N GLY A 132 14.60 11.09 -9.95
CA GLY A 132 14.75 11.15 -8.50
C GLY A 132 13.52 11.64 -7.74
N LEU A 133 12.35 11.66 -8.39
CA LEU A 133 11.06 11.98 -7.76
C LEU A 133 10.82 11.10 -6.52
N LEU A 134 11.26 9.85 -6.62
CA LEU A 134 11.14 8.86 -5.57
C LEU A 134 12.06 9.12 -4.36
N GLU A 135 13.24 9.73 -4.57
CA GLU A 135 14.13 10.17 -3.48
C GLU A 135 13.72 11.52 -2.88
N ARG A 136 13.04 12.35 -3.67
CA ARG A 136 12.47 13.64 -3.23
C ARG A 136 11.31 13.47 -2.25
N VAL A 137 10.84 12.25 -2.03
CA VAL A 137 10.09 11.85 -0.84
C VAL A 137 11.02 11.96 0.37
N ALA A 138 11.45 13.19 0.66
CA ALA A 138 12.27 13.50 1.81
C ALA A 138 11.44 13.28 3.06
N THR A 139 12.12 12.79 4.09
CA THR A 139 11.78 12.78 5.52
C THR A 139 11.33 14.17 6.01
N THR A 140 10.21 14.65 5.51
CA THR A 140 9.56 15.88 5.92
C THR A 140 8.85 15.55 7.22
N GLY A 141 9.69 15.50 8.25
CA GLY A 141 9.41 14.89 9.53
C GLY A 141 10.37 13.74 9.82
N LYS A 142 11.38 14.01 10.65
CA LYS A 142 11.50 13.24 11.89
C LYS A 142 10.17 13.42 12.63
N LEU A 143 9.12 12.76 12.15
CA LEU A 143 7.98 12.51 12.98
C LEU A 143 8.56 11.52 13.98
N GLY A 144 8.60 11.91 15.25
CA GLY A 144 8.53 10.89 16.28
C GLY A 144 7.34 9.95 15.98
N PRO A 145 7.13 8.91 16.78
CA PRO A 145 5.97 8.01 16.64
C PRO A 145 4.58 8.70 16.71
N LYS A 146 4.49 10.03 16.60
CA LYS A 146 3.32 10.90 16.75
C LYS A 146 2.70 11.48 15.48
N THR A 147 3.25 11.30 14.27
CA THR A 147 2.47 11.71 13.09
C THR A 147 2.54 10.74 11.90
N SER A 148 2.91 9.49 12.16
CA SER A 148 2.47 8.40 11.28
C SER A 148 0.98 8.20 11.53
N SER A 149 0.20 8.51 10.50
CA SER A 149 -1.24 8.37 10.39
C SER A 149 -2.11 9.47 11.02
N TYR A 150 -3.08 9.95 10.24
CA TYR A 150 -4.35 10.46 10.74
C TYR A 150 -5.17 9.36 11.49
N LEU A 151 -4.53 8.29 11.96
CA LEU A 151 -5.11 7.14 12.66
C LEU A 151 -4.32 6.73 13.92
N THR A 152 -3.35 7.52 14.38
CA THR A 152 -2.86 7.46 15.77
C THR A 152 -3.69 8.35 16.68
N GLN A 153 -4.63 9.11 16.13
CA GLN A 153 -5.59 9.84 16.95
C GLN A 153 -6.65 8.85 17.42
N GLU A 154 -6.48 8.39 18.66
CA GLU A 154 -7.52 7.81 19.48
C GLU A 154 -8.78 8.68 19.40
N ILE A 155 -9.69 8.39 18.47
CA ILE A 155 -11.05 8.89 18.57
C ILE A 155 -11.67 8.08 19.71
N ASN A 156 -11.63 8.66 20.92
CA ASN A 156 -12.17 8.08 22.17
C ASN A 156 -11.47 6.82 22.73
N GLY A 157 -10.18 6.59 22.44
CA GLY A 157 -9.37 5.56 23.14
C GLY A 157 -9.75 4.09 22.89
N SER A 158 -10.55 3.77 21.85
CA SER A 158 -11.14 2.42 21.70
C SER A 158 -10.63 1.58 20.53
N PHE A 159 -9.78 2.12 19.64
CA PHE A 159 -9.20 1.38 18.51
C PHE A 159 -7.82 1.89 18.11
N HIS A 160 -7.05 1.03 17.43
CA HIS A 160 -5.74 1.37 16.87
C HIS A 160 -5.54 0.71 15.49
N THR A 161 -4.82 1.38 14.60
CA THR A 161 -4.56 0.86 13.26
C THR A 161 -3.23 0.13 13.24
N LYS A 162 -3.23 -1.19 12.92
CA LYS A 162 -2.01 -2.01 12.93
C LYS A 162 -1.30 -2.08 11.58
N HIS A 163 -2.01 -1.86 10.48
CA HIS A 163 -1.42 -1.90 9.14
C HIS A 163 -1.32 -0.47 8.59
N LEU A 164 -0.09 -0.01 8.40
CA LEU A 164 0.21 1.31 7.88
C LEU A 164 -0.01 1.30 6.38
N SER A 165 -1.10 1.90 5.92
CA SER A 165 -1.18 2.31 4.53
C SER A 165 -0.27 3.49 4.28
N ILE A 166 0.32 3.57 3.08
CA ILE A 166 1.14 4.73 2.70
C ILE A 166 0.29 6.00 2.85
N PRO A 167 0.65 6.99 3.68
CA PRO A 167 -0.09 8.25 3.74
C PRO A 167 0.09 8.97 2.40
N LEU A 168 -0.93 8.95 1.55
CA LEU A 168 -0.81 9.53 0.20
C LEU A 168 -0.68 11.05 0.24
N GLN A 169 -1.21 11.68 1.30
CA GLN A 169 -1.06 13.12 1.56
C GLN A 169 0.40 13.51 1.85
N ALA A 170 1.28 12.54 2.17
CA ALA A 170 2.72 12.75 2.31
C ALA A 170 3.48 12.52 1.00
N LEU A 171 2.81 12.06 -0.06
CA LEU A 171 3.35 11.95 -1.40
C LEU A 171 3.05 13.25 -2.17
N GLY A 172 3.91 13.60 -3.13
CA GLY A 172 3.55 14.59 -4.14
C GLY A 172 2.40 14.09 -5.02
N PRO A 173 1.57 14.98 -5.60
CA PRO A 173 0.39 14.60 -6.39
C PRO A 173 0.73 13.67 -7.56
N GLU A 174 1.91 13.83 -8.16
CA GLU A 174 2.37 12.98 -9.26
C GLU A 174 2.58 11.53 -8.81
N LEU A 175 3.15 11.35 -7.62
CA LEU A 175 3.47 10.03 -7.07
C LEU A 175 2.22 9.37 -6.47
N GLU A 176 1.31 10.17 -5.90
CA GLU A 176 -0.03 9.70 -5.55
C GLU A 176 -0.75 9.17 -6.79
N GLU A 177 -0.88 9.97 -7.87
CA GLU A 177 -1.53 9.55 -9.11
C GLU A 177 -0.91 8.26 -9.65
N LEU A 178 0.43 8.17 -9.64
CA LEU A 178 1.16 7.00 -10.11
C LEU A 178 0.81 5.74 -9.29
N MET A 179 0.74 5.86 -7.96
CA MET A 179 0.33 4.77 -7.08
C MET A 179 -1.12 4.37 -7.28
N VAL A 180 -2.02 5.35 -7.40
CA VAL A 180 -3.45 5.11 -7.65
C VAL A 180 -3.64 4.38 -8.97
N GLU A 181 -3.01 4.86 -10.04
CA GLU A 181 -3.11 4.28 -11.38
C GLU A 181 -2.61 2.83 -11.37
N GLY A 182 -1.51 2.55 -10.67
CA GLY A 182 -0.96 1.20 -10.53
C GLY A 182 -1.96 0.22 -9.92
N PHE A 183 -2.65 0.62 -8.85
CA PHE A 183 -3.68 -0.23 -8.24
C PHE A 183 -4.96 -0.36 -9.10
N LEU A 184 -5.21 0.57 -10.02
CA LEU A 184 -6.36 0.54 -10.95
C LEU A 184 -6.10 -0.30 -12.21
N LEU A 185 -4.84 -0.62 -12.54
CA LEU A 185 -4.55 -1.45 -13.71
C LEU A 185 -5.30 -2.78 -13.65
N GLN A 186 -5.83 -3.23 -14.79
CA GLN A 186 -6.60 -4.46 -14.90
C GLN A 186 -5.72 -5.72 -15.01
N VAL A 187 -4.42 -5.56 -14.79
CA VAL A 187 -3.41 -6.60 -14.74
C VAL A 187 -2.55 -6.43 -13.49
N THR A 188 -1.92 -7.50 -13.03
CA THR A 188 -0.88 -7.41 -12.01
C THR A 188 0.49 -7.16 -12.63
N LEU A 189 1.28 -6.34 -11.94
CA LEU A 189 2.65 -5.99 -12.31
C LEU A 189 3.55 -6.08 -11.09
N PRO A 190 4.74 -6.69 -11.19
CA PRO A 190 5.71 -6.68 -10.10
C PRO A 190 6.15 -5.25 -9.73
N GLU A 191 6.18 -4.33 -10.70
CA GLU A 191 6.57 -2.94 -10.49
C GLU A 191 5.61 -2.20 -9.54
N THR A 192 4.31 -2.56 -9.53
CA THR A 192 3.34 -1.94 -8.61
C THR A 192 3.64 -2.32 -7.17
N GLU A 193 3.94 -3.60 -6.92
CA GLU A 193 4.33 -4.09 -5.60
C GLU A 193 5.68 -3.52 -5.17
N GLN A 194 6.65 -3.46 -6.08
CA GLN A 194 7.98 -2.89 -5.81
C GLN A 194 7.89 -1.40 -5.45
N LEU A 195 7.11 -0.62 -6.19
CA LEU A 195 6.91 0.81 -5.91
C LEU A 195 6.21 1.01 -4.56
N TYR A 196 5.12 0.27 -4.30
CA TYR A 196 4.44 0.30 -3.01
C TYR A 196 5.41 0.00 -1.86
N ARG A 197 6.14 -1.12 -1.97
CA ARG A 197 7.08 -1.57 -0.95
C ARG A 197 8.15 -0.52 -0.71
N TYR A 198 8.77 0.01 -1.76
CA TYR A 198 9.77 1.06 -1.63
C TYR A 198 9.23 2.27 -0.86
N LEU A 199 8.05 2.79 -1.24
CA LEU A 199 7.45 3.95 -0.62
C LEU A 199 7.11 3.70 0.85
N LEU A 200 6.56 2.52 1.15
CA LEU A 200 6.27 2.12 2.53
C LEU A 200 7.55 2.11 3.38
N TYR A 201 8.62 1.45 2.93
CA TYR A 201 9.89 1.40 3.67
C TYR A 201 10.55 2.76 3.84
N LYS A 202 10.38 3.67 2.87
CA LYS A 202 10.91 5.04 2.97
C LYS A 202 10.15 5.89 3.99
N LEU A 203 8.82 5.79 4.02
CA LEU A 203 7.96 6.62 4.88
C LEU A 203 7.81 6.05 6.29
N ALA A 204 7.81 4.73 6.40
CA ALA A 204 7.73 3.99 7.64
C ALA A 204 8.77 2.85 7.58
N PRO A 205 10.02 3.06 8.02
CA PRO A 205 10.94 1.95 8.18
C PRO A 205 10.44 1.02 9.30
N PRO A 206 10.52 -0.30 9.16
CA PRO A 206 10.14 -1.22 10.23
C PRO A 206 11.01 -0.95 11.46
N SER A 207 10.39 -0.86 12.64
CA SER A 207 11.10 -0.74 13.89
C SER A 207 12.01 -1.95 14.10
N SER A 208 13.29 -1.71 14.41
CA SER A 208 14.31 -2.74 14.70
C SER A 208 14.05 -3.55 15.99
N HIS A 209 12.91 -3.34 16.67
CA HIS A 209 12.49 -4.15 17.82
C HIS A 209 11.78 -5.42 17.37
N ASN A 210 12.55 -6.39 16.86
CA ASN A 210 12.26 -7.83 16.96
C ASN A 210 13.53 -8.62 16.58
N SER A 211 14.67 -8.26 17.18
CA SER A 211 15.72 -9.25 17.37
C SER A 211 15.22 -10.22 18.44
N PRO A 212 15.14 -11.53 18.21
CA PRO A 212 14.88 -12.47 19.28
C PRO A 212 16.05 -12.31 20.27
N SER A 213 15.76 -11.77 21.45
CA SER A 213 16.72 -11.74 22.55
C SER A 213 17.12 -13.18 22.84
N ARG A 214 18.35 -13.53 22.48
CA ARG A 214 18.97 -14.81 22.81
C ARG A 214 19.29 -14.81 24.30
N ASN A 215 18.26 -15.00 25.13
CA ASN A 215 18.43 -15.39 26.52
C ASN A 215 18.51 -16.91 26.57
N GLY A 216 19.74 -17.42 26.65
CA GLY A 216 20.07 -18.78 27.06
C GLY A 216 21.28 -18.68 27.96
N ALA A 217 21.04 -18.91 29.25
CA ALA A 217 22.03 -18.90 30.31
C ALA A 217 22.96 -20.10 30.20
N GLU A 218 24.26 -19.88 30.40
CA GLU A 218 25.14 -20.86 31.04
C GLU A 218 25.99 -20.12 32.09
N GLN A 219 25.81 -20.56 33.33
CA GLN A 219 26.58 -20.17 34.50
C GLN A 219 27.98 -20.79 34.44
N SER A 220 28.92 -20.09 35.09
CA SER A 220 30.13 -20.58 35.76
C SER A 220 31.15 -21.37 34.94
N ASP A 221 32.36 -20.83 34.79
CA ASP A 221 33.45 -21.34 35.64
C ASP A 221 34.64 -20.37 35.74
N GLU A 222 35.37 -20.51 36.84
CA GLU A 222 36.52 -19.77 37.33
C GLU A 222 37.72 -19.69 36.36
N GLY A 223 38.57 -18.66 36.56
CA GLY A 223 39.96 -18.75 36.14
C GLY A 223 40.63 -17.44 35.73
N SER A 224 40.95 -16.58 36.69
CA SER A 224 41.96 -15.52 36.51
C SER A 224 43.34 -16.15 36.23
N PRO A 225 44.19 -15.50 35.41
CA PRO A 225 45.63 -15.54 35.66
C PRO A 225 46.21 -14.13 35.84
N PRO A 226 47.22 -13.97 36.71
CA PRO A 226 47.75 -12.67 37.11
C PRO A 226 48.75 -12.13 36.09
N THR A 227 48.75 -10.81 35.97
CA THR A 227 49.85 -10.02 35.40
C THR A 227 51.06 -10.05 36.33
N HIS A 228 52.23 -10.41 35.81
CA HIS A 228 53.51 -9.99 36.41
C HIS A 228 54.48 -9.53 35.32
N ASN A 229 54.96 -8.30 35.52
CA ASN A 229 56.02 -7.63 34.76
C ASN A 229 57.41 -8.08 35.22
N ASN A 230 58.32 -8.14 34.24
CA ASN A 230 59.76 -7.77 34.22
C ASN A 230 60.80 -8.46 35.13
N GLY A 231 61.94 -8.78 34.50
CA GLY A 231 63.26 -8.77 35.15
C GLY A 231 64.29 -9.72 34.50
N ALA A 232 65.13 -9.17 33.62
CA ALA A 232 66.47 -9.69 33.36
C ALA A 232 67.44 -9.24 34.46
#